data_AF-A0A850HE01-F1
#
_entry.id   AF-A0A850HE01-F1
#
_cell.length_a   1.000
_cell.length_b   1.000
_cell.length_c   1.000
_cell.angle_alpha   90.00
_cell.angle_beta   90.00
_cell.angle_gamma   90.00
#
_symmetry.space_group_name_H-M   'P 1'
#
loop_
_entity.id
_entity.type
_entity.pdbx_description
1 polymer ?
#
loop_
_entity_poly.entity_id
_entity_poly.type
_entity_poly.pdbx_seq_one_letter_code
_entity_poly.pdbx_strand_id
1 'polypeptide(L)'
;MTKSKSPRAVKREDTENQTNDTSADVQVNDAAAFMRIIRPNGPRVLSAIVPDGRISTCTFRRDQFDTMQEWIAAHDGYRNLYFQVNSSGDAILHKKATKADIVRAEWLHVDIDGDKEAAWSALREFQPQPQIIIDSGGGYQAFWRIAPTSDLDDVEAINRWLASELGGDHCHNIDRIMRLPFTTNLPNKKKRQSGRLPVPATLLRARSGLTALSEMGRLAVPKSLEIEIRAVGEWVGRTDALFLNEALPPWAFRMLRDPRDSNGQPFTSRSEHVWAFVGACVRDGVIPELIRWCLLNPDFPVSGHVLDQKDPERCVTRTIARMEAQHGYQ
;
A
#
# COMPACT_ATOMS: atom_id res chain seq x y z
N MET A 1 -34.36 -1.12 74.81
CA MET A 1 -33.38 -0.13 74.30
C MET A 1 -32.02 -0.82 74.40
N THR A 2 -31.23 -1.07 73.37
CA THR A 2 -30.80 -0.22 72.25
C THR A 2 -30.38 -1.10 71.05
N LYS A 3 -30.53 -0.55 69.84
CA LYS A 3 -30.25 -1.19 68.54
C LYS A 3 -28.74 -1.19 68.27
N SER A 4 -28.19 -2.30 67.75
CA SER A 4 -26.90 -2.33 67.05
C SER A 4 -27.15 -2.77 65.60
N LYS A 5 -26.94 -1.83 64.66
CA LYS A 5 -26.85 -2.11 63.21
C LYS A 5 -25.39 -1.98 62.82
N SER A 6 -24.81 -3.07 62.31
CA SER A 6 -23.52 -3.05 61.61
C SER A 6 -23.78 -2.88 60.11
N PRO A 7 -23.04 -2.04 59.36
CA PRO A 7 -23.25 -1.87 57.93
C PRO A 7 -22.49 -2.96 57.15
N ARG A 8 -23.22 -3.65 56.27
CA ARG A 8 -22.69 -4.61 55.30
C ARG A 8 -22.10 -3.82 54.13
N ALA A 9 -20.78 -3.85 53.98
CA ALA A 9 -20.10 -3.30 52.81
C ALA A 9 -20.43 -4.17 51.58
N VAL A 10 -21.01 -3.55 50.55
CA VAL A 10 -21.18 -4.12 49.22
C VAL A 10 -19.87 -3.88 48.47
N LYS A 11 -19.11 -4.93 48.18
CA LYS A 11 -18.10 -4.90 47.11
C LYS A 11 -18.85 -5.02 45.79
N ARG A 12 -18.76 -4.02 44.92
CA ARG A 12 -19.16 -4.10 43.51
C ARG A 12 -17.90 -4.01 42.64
N GLU A 13 -17.64 -5.12 41.97
CA GLU A 13 -17.12 -5.29 40.60
C GLU A 13 -16.22 -4.19 40.00
N ASP A 14 -14.92 -4.48 39.91
CA ASP A 14 -13.90 -3.74 39.15
C ASP A 14 -13.38 -4.51 37.91
N THR A 15 -14.03 -5.62 37.51
CA THR A 15 -13.49 -6.55 36.49
C THR A 15 -13.90 -6.27 35.04
N GLU A 16 -14.89 -5.41 34.78
CA GLU A 16 -15.34 -5.10 33.40
C GLU A 16 -14.58 -3.94 32.74
N ASN A 17 -13.81 -3.15 33.51
CA ASN A 17 -13.13 -1.96 32.96
C ASN A 17 -11.73 -2.26 32.38
N GLN A 18 -11.04 -3.31 32.83
CA GLN A 18 -9.66 -3.61 32.38
C GLN A 18 -9.60 -4.29 31.00
N THR A 19 -10.61 -5.10 30.66
CA THR A 19 -10.66 -5.81 29.36
C THR A 19 -11.01 -4.89 28.19
N ASN A 20 -11.89 -3.90 28.42
CA ASN A 20 -12.25 -2.90 27.42
C ASN A 20 -11.10 -1.92 27.13
N ASP A 21 -10.36 -1.47 28.16
CA ASP A 21 -9.19 -0.60 27.99
C ASP A 21 -8.11 -1.29 27.14
N THR A 22 -7.80 -2.55 27.47
CA THR A 22 -6.77 -3.31 26.74
C THR A 22 -7.14 -3.53 25.26
N SER A 23 -8.43 -3.81 24.96
CA SER A 23 -8.87 -3.99 23.57
C SER A 23 -8.86 -2.68 22.77
N ALA A 24 -9.22 -1.55 23.39
CA ALA A 24 -9.20 -0.25 22.73
C ALA A 24 -7.76 0.17 22.44
N ASP A 25 -6.84 -0.02 23.39
CA ASP A 25 -5.42 0.26 23.21
C ASP A 25 -4.80 -0.57 22.07
N VAL A 26 -5.17 -1.85 21.96
CA VAL A 26 -4.73 -2.72 20.86
C VAL A 26 -5.21 -2.19 19.50
N GLN A 27 -6.48 -1.77 19.39
CA GLN A 27 -7.04 -1.24 18.14
C GLN A 27 -6.37 0.07 17.71
N VAL A 28 -6.06 0.97 18.64
CA VAL A 28 -5.33 2.21 18.38
C VAL A 28 -3.92 1.90 17.86
N ASN A 29 -3.23 0.94 18.48
CA ASN A 29 -1.90 0.51 18.07
C ASN A 29 -1.90 -0.09 16.66
N ASP A 30 -2.91 -0.92 16.35
CA ASP A 30 -3.07 -1.53 15.02
C ASP A 30 -3.40 -0.47 13.95
N ALA A 31 -4.26 0.51 14.26
CA ALA A 31 -4.55 1.64 13.37
C ALA A 31 -3.30 2.47 13.06
N ALA A 32 -2.48 2.77 14.07
CA ALA A 32 -1.23 3.48 13.88
C ALA A 32 -0.20 2.65 13.11
N ALA A 33 -0.09 1.35 13.40
CA ALA A 33 0.79 0.42 12.70
C ALA A 33 0.41 0.29 11.22
N PHE A 34 -0.88 0.27 10.89
CA PHE A 34 -1.38 0.27 9.51
C PHE A 34 -0.83 1.46 8.71
N MET A 35 -0.67 2.63 9.33
CA MET A 35 -0.10 3.79 8.64
C MET A 35 1.38 3.61 8.24
N ARG A 36 2.10 2.64 8.82
CA ARG A 36 3.44 2.25 8.36
C ARG A 36 3.38 1.42 7.07
N ILE A 37 2.28 0.69 6.83
CA ILE A 37 2.05 -0.05 5.59
C ILE A 37 1.74 0.94 4.46
N ILE A 38 0.80 1.86 4.70
CA ILE A 38 0.40 2.87 3.72
C ILE A 38 1.56 3.81 3.39
N ARG A 39 2.28 4.29 4.43
CA ARG A 39 3.34 5.28 4.27
C ARG A 39 4.47 5.03 5.28
N PRO A 40 5.50 4.23 4.91
CA PRO A 40 6.58 3.88 5.83
C PRO A 40 7.50 5.07 6.16
N ASN A 41 7.76 5.94 5.17
CA ASN A 41 8.87 6.89 5.24
C ASN A 41 8.51 8.36 5.47
N GLY A 42 7.25 8.78 5.36
CA GLY A 42 6.95 10.21 5.23
C GLY A 42 5.51 10.57 5.55
N PRO A 43 5.17 11.87 5.59
CA PRO A 43 4.16 12.38 6.50
C PRO A 43 2.81 11.70 6.33
N ARG A 44 2.26 11.17 7.42
CA ARG A 44 0.98 10.47 7.47
C ARG A 44 -0.10 11.50 7.74
N VAL A 45 -1.00 11.68 6.80
CA VAL A 45 -2.10 12.64 6.91
C VAL A 45 -3.35 11.88 7.35
N LEU A 46 -3.88 12.22 8.52
CA LEU A 46 -5.12 11.68 9.06
C LEU A 46 -6.19 12.77 9.14
N SER A 47 -7.43 12.38 8.92
CA SER A 47 -8.59 13.26 9.05
C SER A 47 -9.65 12.64 9.95
N ALA A 48 -10.21 13.44 10.86
CA ALA A 48 -11.33 13.06 11.72
C ALA A 48 -12.58 13.86 11.33
N ILE A 49 -13.68 13.18 11.11
CA ILE A 49 -14.95 13.79 10.68
C ILE A 49 -16.01 13.51 11.74
N VAL A 50 -16.59 14.57 12.31
CA VAL A 50 -17.77 14.45 13.16
C VAL A 50 -18.94 13.98 12.27
N PRO A 51 -19.72 12.95 12.65
CA PRO A 51 -20.93 12.58 11.91
C PRO A 51 -21.84 13.80 11.73
N ASP A 52 -22.19 14.12 10.48
CA ASP A 52 -22.98 15.32 10.12
C ASP A 52 -22.30 16.66 10.47
N GLY A 53 -20.98 16.68 10.63
CA GLY A 53 -20.25 17.85 11.14
C GLY A 53 -18.93 18.15 10.42
N ARG A 54 -18.04 18.86 11.13
CA ARG A 54 -16.79 19.38 10.58
C ARG A 54 -15.72 18.30 10.46
N ILE A 55 -14.81 18.52 9.51
CA ILE A 55 -13.56 17.78 9.34
C ILE A 55 -12.40 18.50 10.04
N SER A 56 -11.49 17.74 10.63
CA SER A 56 -10.19 18.20 11.11
C SER A 56 -9.09 17.30 10.59
N THR A 57 -8.00 17.87 10.08
CA THR A 57 -6.89 17.11 9.48
C THR A 57 -5.59 17.41 10.22
N CYS A 58 -4.78 16.38 10.43
CA CYS A 58 -3.46 16.48 11.04
C CYS A 58 -2.45 15.68 10.22
N THR A 59 -1.19 16.12 10.25
CA THR A 59 -0.08 15.46 9.57
C THR A 59 0.97 15.06 10.60
N PHE A 60 1.35 13.79 10.59
CA PHE A 60 2.32 13.21 11.50
C PHE A 60 3.57 12.79 10.74
N ARG A 61 4.72 13.33 11.13
CA ARG A 61 6.01 12.88 10.62
C ARG A 61 6.36 11.50 11.17
N ARG A 62 7.43 10.92 10.64
CA ARG A 62 7.88 9.57 11.00
C ARG A 62 8.16 9.42 12.50
N ASP A 63 8.73 10.45 13.11
CA ASP A 63 9.10 10.55 14.53
C ASP A 63 7.91 10.87 15.45
N GLN A 64 6.75 11.22 14.90
CA GLN A 64 5.54 11.58 15.67
C GLN A 64 4.55 10.40 15.76
N PHE A 65 5.08 9.18 15.85
CA PHE A 65 4.25 7.98 15.87
C PHE A 65 3.37 7.91 17.13
N ASP A 66 3.95 8.17 18.31
CA ASP A 66 3.23 8.14 19.58
C ASP A 66 2.14 9.24 19.62
N THR A 67 2.46 10.43 19.14
CA THR A 67 1.47 11.52 18.98
C THR A 67 0.33 11.15 18.03
N MET A 68 0.61 10.36 16.99
CA MET A 68 -0.43 9.86 16.09
C MET A 68 -1.33 8.83 16.79
N GLN A 69 -0.79 7.95 17.63
CA GLN A 69 -1.57 7.01 18.45
C GLN A 69 -2.47 7.75 19.42
N GLU A 70 -1.94 8.71 20.18
CA GLU A 70 -2.71 9.57 21.09
C GLU A 70 -3.83 10.30 20.35
N TRP A 71 -3.54 10.81 19.15
CA TRP A 71 -4.55 11.47 18.33
C TRP A 71 -5.64 10.52 17.85
N ILE A 72 -5.30 9.28 17.44
CA ILE A 72 -6.30 8.27 17.07
C ILE A 72 -7.19 7.94 18.27
N ALA A 73 -6.59 7.64 19.43
CA ALA A 73 -7.31 7.31 20.67
C ALA A 73 -8.28 8.43 21.09
N ALA A 74 -7.85 9.69 20.98
CA ALA A 74 -8.66 10.85 21.35
C ALA A 74 -9.88 11.08 20.45
N HIS A 75 -9.92 10.49 19.25
CA HIS A 75 -10.97 10.75 18.26
C HIS A 75 -11.83 9.53 17.93
N ASP A 76 -11.31 8.31 18.05
CA ASP A 76 -12.09 7.10 17.78
C ASP A 76 -13.31 6.98 18.72
N GLY A 77 -14.39 6.39 18.24
CA GLY A 77 -15.68 6.31 18.94
C GLY A 77 -16.49 7.61 18.92
N TYR A 78 -15.88 8.76 18.69
CA TYR A 78 -16.56 10.07 18.58
C TYR A 78 -16.55 10.65 17.17
N ARG A 79 -15.52 10.34 16.39
CA ARG A 79 -15.35 10.81 15.01
C ARG A 79 -14.95 9.67 14.08
N ASN A 80 -15.37 9.80 12.84
CA ASN A 80 -14.95 8.92 11.76
C ASN A 80 -13.51 9.25 11.34
N LEU A 81 -12.60 8.27 11.43
CA LEU A 81 -11.19 8.45 11.10
C LEU A 81 -10.84 7.97 9.69
N TYR A 82 -9.99 8.75 9.03
CA TYR A 82 -9.57 8.53 7.65
C TYR A 82 -8.09 8.79 7.48
N PHE A 83 -7.47 8.12 6.51
CA PHE A 83 -6.10 8.39 6.06
C PHE A 83 -6.09 8.91 4.62
N GLN A 84 -5.11 9.77 4.31
CA GLN A 84 -4.84 10.18 2.93
C GLN A 84 -4.13 9.05 2.17
N VAL A 85 -4.68 8.65 1.02
CA VAL A 85 -4.14 7.54 0.24
C VAL A 85 -2.78 7.92 -0.38
N ASN A 86 -2.75 8.94 -1.23
CA ASN A 86 -1.56 9.36 -1.97
C ASN A 86 -0.80 10.52 -1.31
N SER A 87 0.47 10.70 -1.68
CA SER A 87 1.43 11.50 -0.93
C SER A 87 1.36 12.99 -1.25
N SER A 88 1.37 13.82 -0.21
CA SER A 88 1.53 15.27 -0.28
C SER A 88 2.99 15.72 -0.15
N GLY A 89 3.94 14.78 -0.31
CA GLY A 89 5.36 15.04 -0.07
C GLY A 89 5.62 15.39 1.39
N ASP A 90 6.46 16.39 1.62
CA ASP A 90 6.81 16.85 2.96
C ASP A 90 5.86 17.91 3.54
N ALA A 91 4.78 18.25 2.81
CA ALA A 91 3.84 19.27 3.25
C ALA A 91 3.12 18.86 4.54
N ILE A 92 3.05 19.78 5.50
CA ILE A 92 2.26 19.64 6.72
C ILE A 92 0.88 20.21 6.48
N LEU A 93 -0.11 19.33 6.39
CA LEU A 93 -1.50 19.68 6.13
C LEU A 93 -2.30 19.78 7.43
N HIS A 94 -3.07 20.85 7.55
CA HIS A 94 -4.03 21.11 8.64
C HIS A 94 -5.50 21.10 8.16
N LYS A 95 -5.69 20.88 6.86
CA LYS A 95 -6.98 20.71 6.19
C LYS A 95 -6.88 19.53 5.25
N LYS A 96 -8.03 18.99 4.83
CA LYS A 96 -8.07 17.92 3.83
C LYS A 96 -7.27 18.34 2.60
N ALA A 97 -6.41 17.44 2.13
CA ALA A 97 -5.66 17.64 0.90
C ALA A 97 -6.61 17.88 -0.27
N THR A 98 -6.18 18.73 -1.19
CA THR A 98 -6.75 18.89 -2.51
C THR A 98 -5.86 18.20 -3.53
N LYS A 99 -6.34 18.01 -4.76
CA LYS A 99 -5.52 17.48 -5.87
C LYS A 99 -4.18 18.22 -6.03
N ALA A 100 -4.17 19.54 -5.84
CA ALA A 100 -2.96 20.36 -5.95
C ALA A 100 -1.93 20.11 -4.83
N ASP A 101 -2.37 19.54 -3.69
CA ASP A 101 -1.48 19.20 -2.58
C ASP A 101 -0.81 17.83 -2.78
N ILE A 102 -1.30 17.00 -3.72
CA ILE A 102 -0.74 15.67 -3.98
C ILE A 102 0.41 15.79 -4.96
N VAL A 103 1.58 15.30 -4.56
CA VAL A 103 2.81 15.36 -5.38
C VAL A 103 3.15 14.02 -6.01
N ARG A 104 2.64 12.91 -5.43
CA ARG A 104 2.98 11.56 -5.87
C ARG A 104 1.89 10.56 -5.54
N ALA A 105 1.55 9.75 -6.52
CA ALA A 105 0.72 8.57 -6.36
C ALA A 105 1.59 7.36 -5.97
N GLU A 106 1.14 6.59 -5.00
CA GLU A 106 1.79 5.33 -4.56
C GLU A 106 0.79 4.17 -4.50
N TRP A 107 -0.50 4.50 -4.62
CA TRP A 107 -1.60 3.57 -4.51
C TRP A 107 -2.70 3.89 -5.52
N LEU A 108 -3.15 2.86 -6.23
CA LEU A 108 -4.47 2.82 -6.85
C LEU A 108 -5.50 2.42 -5.79
N HIS A 109 -6.75 2.83 -5.99
CA HIS A 109 -7.82 2.52 -5.04
C HIS A 109 -9.19 2.38 -5.69
N VAL A 110 -10.07 1.68 -4.99
CA VAL A 110 -11.51 1.63 -5.25
C VAL A 110 -12.27 1.60 -3.92
N ASP A 111 -13.43 2.26 -3.87
CA ASP A 111 -14.39 2.19 -2.76
C ASP A 111 -15.69 1.58 -3.28
N ILE A 112 -16.09 0.42 -2.74
CA ILE A 112 -17.23 -0.37 -3.21
C ILE A 112 -18.27 -0.40 -2.10
N ASP A 113 -19.29 0.46 -2.22
CA ASP A 113 -20.45 0.50 -1.33
C ASP A 113 -21.58 -0.39 -1.87
N GLY A 114 -22.35 -1.01 -0.98
CA GLY A 114 -23.56 -1.75 -1.36
C GLY A 114 -23.56 -3.22 -0.97
N ASP A 115 -23.78 -4.11 -1.94
CA ASP A 115 -23.84 -5.56 -1.71
C ASP A 115 -22.43 -6.11 -1.41
N LYS A 116 -22.20 -6.39 -0.12
CA LYS A 116 -20.90 -6.88 0.37
C LYS A 116 -20.59 -8.31 -0.10
N GLU A 117 -21.57 -9.16 -0.37
CA GLU A 117 -21.27 -10.53 -0.83
C GLU A 117 -20.76 -10.50 -2.27
N ALA A 118 -21.43 -9.73 -3.12
CA ALA A 118 -21.00 -9.52 -4.50
C ALA A 118 -19.64 -8.82 -4.56
N ALA A 119 -19.46 -7.73 -3.80
CA ALA A 119 -18.21 -6.98 -3.77
C ALA A 119 -17.02 -7.82 -3.27
N TRP A 120 -17.22 -8.64 -2.23
CA TRP A 120 -16.18 -9.52 -1.72
C TRP A 120 -15.77 -10.58 -2.74
N SER A 121 -16.73 -11.17 -3.44
CA SER A 121 -16.48 -12.17 -4.48
C SER A 121 -15.67 -11.56 -5.62
N ALA A 122 -16.10 -10.39 -6.13
CA ALA A 122 -15.39 -9.66 -7.18
C ALA A 122 -13.94 -9.35 -6.77
N LEU A 123 -13.70 -8.81 -5.56
CA LEU A 123 -12.36 -8.47 -5.08
C LEU A 123 -11.43 -9.68 -4.94
N ARG A 124 -11.94 -10.86 -4.59
CA ARG A 124 -11.14 -12.08 -4.45
C ARG A 124 -10.71 -12.66 -5.79
N GLU A 125 -11.58 -12.54 -6.78
CA GLU A 125 -11.37 -13.08 -8.13
C GLU A 125 -10.60 -12.11 -9.03
N PHE A 126 -10.63 -10.81 -8.72
CA PHE A 126 -9.96 -9.78 -9.50
C PHE A 126 -8.46 -10.02 -9.59
N GLN A 127 -7.92 -9.88 -10.80
CA GLN A 127 -6.49 -9.94 -11.08
C GLN A 127 -6.03 -8.64 -11.75
N PRO A 128 -4.90 -8.06 -11.30
CA PRO A 128 -4.09 -8.50 -10.15
C PRO A 128 -4.83 -8.32 -8.81
N GLN A 129 -4.59 -9.20 -7.83
CA GLN A 129 -5.25 -9.09 -6.52
C GLN A 129 -4.82 -7.81 -5.76
N PRO A 130 -5.72 -7.16 -5.01
CA PRO A 130 -5.35 -6.02 -4.18
C PRO A 130 -4.38 -6.42 -3.06
N GLN A 131 -3.44 -5.52 -2.72
CA GLN A 131 -2.54 -5.71 -1.58
C GLN A 131 -3.25 -5.45 -0.25
N ILE A 132 -4.20 -4.51 -0.24
CA ILE A 132 -4.97 -4.17 0.96
C ILE A 132 -6.46 -4.25 0.66
N ILE A 133 -7.22 -4.87 1.56
CA ILE A 133 -8.68 -4.80 1.57
C ILE A 133 -9.14 -4.40 2.97
N ILE A 134 -9.96 -3.35 3.05
CA ILE A 134 -10.57 -2.84 4.27
C ILE A 134 -12.08 -3.00 4.15
N ASP A 135 -12.69 -3.66 5.13
CA ASP A 135 -14.11 -3.52 5.39
C ASP A 135 -14.35 -2.19 6.08
N SER A 136 -14.92 -1.22 5.36
CA SER A 136 -15.19 0.11 5.92
C SER A 136 -16.41 0.12 6.85
N GLY A 137 -17.09 -1.02 6.98
CA GLY A 137 -18.38 -1.20 7.65
C GLY A 137 -19.58 -0.95 6.72
N GLY A 138 -19.43 -0.10 5.70
CA GLY A 138 -20.47 0.18 4.70
C GLY A 138 -20.29 -0.55 3.37
N GLY A 139 -19.09 -1.08 3.14
CA GLY A 139 -18.59 -1.58 1.87
C GLY A 139 -17.13 -2.00 2.01
N TYR A 140 -16.44 -2.21 0.88
CA TYR A 140 -15.01 -2.54 0.87
C TYR A 140 -14.19 -1.47 0.16
N GLN A 141 -13.02 -1.20 0.72
CA GLN A 141 -12.00 -0.37 0.10
C GLN A 141 -10.81 -1.26 -0.23
N ALA A 142 -10.38 -1.24 -1.49
CA ALA A 142 -9.26 -2.05 -1.96
C ALA A 142 -8.18 -1.18 -2.59
N PHE A 143 -6.93 -1.59 -2.41
CA PHE A 143 -5.77 -0.80 -2.80
C PHE A 143 -4.72 -1.65 -3.51
N TRP A 144 -4.15 -1.07 -4.56
CA TRP A 144 -3.00 -1.64 -5.27
C TRP A 144 -1.80 -0.74 -5.12
N ARG A 145 -0.71 -1.27 -4.56
CA ARG A 145 0.53 -0.50 -4.43
C ARG A 145 1.22 -0.43 -5.78
N ILE A 146 1.62 0.76 -6.20
CA ILE A 146 2.30 0.96 -7.49
C ILE A 146 3.69 1.55 -7.27
N ALA A 147 4.53 1.45 -8.31
CA ALA A 147 5.74 2.26 -8.36
C ALA A 147 5.34 3.74 -8.25
N PRO A 148 6.01 4.53 -7.39
CA PRO A 148 5.59 5.90 -7.19
C PRO A 148 5.67 6.73 -8.47
N THR A 149 4.62 7.50 -8.79
CA THR A 149 4.54 8.31 -10.01
C THR A 149 3.95 9.69 -9.76
N SER A 150 4.36 10.68 -10.56
CA SER A 150 3.77 12.01 -10.65
C SER A 150 2.64 12.10 -11.69
N ASP A 151 2.37 11.03 -12.44
CA ASP A 151 1.32 10.97 -13.48
C ASP A 151 -0.06 10.76 -12.84
N LEU A 152 -0.50 11.77 -12.08
CA LEU A 152 -1.69 11.66 -11.23
C LEU A 152 -2.97 11.46 -12.03
N ASP A 153 -3.05 12.01 -13.24
CA ASP A 153 -4.22 11.89 -14.11
C ASP A 153 -4.42 10.46 -14.63
N ASP A 154 -3.32 9.75 -14.93
CA ASP A 154 -3.34 8.34 -15.32
C ASP A 154 -3.78 7.46 -14.15
N VAL A 155 -3.32 7.76 -12.94
CA VAL A 155 -3.77 7.07 -11.72
C VAL A 155 -5.27 7.29 -11.48
N GLU A 156 -5.78 8.52 -11.65
CA GLU A 156 -7.22 8.77 -11.54
C GLU A 156 -8.02 8.04 -12.65
N ALA A 157 -7.46 7.90 -13.85
CA ALA A 157 -8.07 7.15 -14.93
C ALA A 157 -8.16 5.65 -14.60
N ILE A 158 -7.09 5.09 -14.03
CA ILE A 158 -7.08 3.69 -13.59
C ILE A 158 -8.04 3.48 -12.42
N ASN A 159 -8.13 4.41 -11.45
CA ASN A 159 -9.11 4.32 -10.36
C ASN A 159 -10.55 4.38 -10.89
N ARG A 160 -10.84 5.19 -11.92
CA ARG A 160 -12.15 5.21 -12.59
C ARG A 160 -12.45 3.88 -13.26
N TRP A 161 -11.45 3.30 -13.94
CA TRP A 161 -11.59 1.97 -14.54
C TRP A 161 -11.86 0.91 -13.47
N LEU A 162 -11.09 0.90 -12.37
CA LEU A 162 -11.32 0.00 -11.23
C LEU A 162 -12.73 0.13 -10.66
N ALA A 163 -13.22 1.36 -10.47
CA ALA A 163 -14.59 1.60 -10.04
C ALA A 163 -15.61 1.03 -11.02
N SER A 164 -15.39 1.18 -12.33
CA SER A 164 -16.27 0.58 -13.35
C SER A 164 -16.28 -0.95 -13.31
N GLU A 165 -15.11 -1.59 -13.19
CA GLU A 165 -14.98 -3.05 -13.21
C GLU A 165 -15.51 -3.71 -11.93
N LEU A 166 -15.30 -3.05 -10.78
CA LEU A 166 -15.60 -3.63 -9.47
C LEU A 166 -16.90 -3.09 -8.84
N GLY A 167 -17.65 -2.27 -9.57
CA GLY A 167 -18.86 -1.63 -9.05
C GLY A 167 -18.60 -0.61 -7.96
N GLY A 168 -17.43 0.05 -8.00
CA GLY A 168 -17.04 1.10 -7.10
C GLY A 168 -17.79 2.41 -7.32
N ASP A 169 -17.72 3.30 -6.33
CA ASP A 169 -18.35 4.61 -6.35
C ASP A 169 -17.49 5.67 -7.09
N HIS A 170 -17.90 6.93 -7.01
CA HIS A 170 -17.17 8.06 -7.60
C HIS A 170 -15.97 8.55 -6.73
N CYS A 171 -15.29 7.65 -6.02
CA CYS A 171 -14.08 7.94 -5.24
C CYS A 171 -12.79 7.55 -5.99
N HIS A 172 -12.53 8.18 -7.14
CA HIS A 172 -11.37 7.87 -7.99
C HIS A 172 -10.29 8.96 -8.04
N ASN A 173 -10.54 10.13 -7.43
CA ASN A 173 -9.63 11.28 -7.41
C ASN A 173 -8.38 11.03 -6.56
N ILE A 174 -7.27 11.69 -6.91
CA ILE A 174 -5.97 11.40 -6.33
C ILE A 174 -5.84 11.83 -4.86
N ASP A 175 -6.56 12.88 -4.46
CA ASP A 175 -6.60 13.41 -3.09
C ASP A 175 -7.61 12.67 -2.20
N ARG A 176 -8.00 11.44 -2.55
CA ARG A 176 -8.94 10.65 -1.77
C ARG A 176 -8.40 10.31 -0.37
N ILE A 177 -9.29 10.50 0.62
CA ILE A 177 -9.13 9.96 1.97
C ILE A 177 -9.99 8.70 2.10
N MET A 178 -9.47 7.67 2.78
CA MET A 178 -10.13 6.38 2.95
C MET A 178 -10.20 6.00 4.42
N ARG A 179 -11.08 5.04 4.76
CA ARG A 179 -11.37 4.69 6.15
C ARG A 179 -10.12 4.13 6.83
N LEU A 180 -9.78 4.65 8.00
CA LEU A 180 -8.71 4.06 8.81
C LEU A 180 -9.24 2.74 9.41
N PRO A 181 -8.63 1.57 9.14
CA PRO A 181 -9.05 0.32 9.74
C PRO A 181 -8.74 0.32 11.25
N PHE A 182 -9.37 -0.59 11.99
CA PHE A 182 -9.29 -0.70 13.45
C PHE A 182 -9.89 0.51 14.18
N THR A 183 -10.78 1.25 13.51
CA THR A 183 -11.52 2.37 14.11
C THR A 183 -13.01 2.22 13.87
N THR A 184 -13.83 2.93 14.63
CA THR A 184 -15.28 2.82 14.56
C THR A 184 -15.85 3.65 13.40
N ASN A 185 -16.63 3.00 12.52
CA ASN A 185 -17.48 3.69 11.56
C ASN A 185 -18.79 4.12 12.21
N LEU A 186 -18.95 5.43 12.39
CA LEU A 186 -20.09 6.07 13.00
C LEU A 186 -21.11 6.52 11.93
N PRO A 187 -22.33 5.96 11.91
CA PRO A 187 -23.36 6.34 10.95
C PRO A 187 -23.82 7.79 11.18
N ASN A 188 -24.04 8.49 10.07
CA ASN A 188 -24.66 9.81 10.06
C ASN A 188 -26.16 9.72 10.46
N LYS A 189 -26.81 10.87 10.68
CA LYS A 189 -28.21 10.93 11.11
C LYS A 189 -29.14 10.12 10.21
N LYS A 190 -28.98 10.23 8.88
CA LYS A 190 -29.79 9.48 7.91
C LYS A 190 -29.58 7.97 8.04
N LYS A 191 -28.34 7.50 8.16
CA LYS A 191 -27.99 6.08 8.33
C LYS A 191 -28.49 5.52 9.67
N ARG A 192 -28.45 6.30 10.75
CA ARG A 192 -29.04 5.93 12.05
C ARG A 192 -30.56 5.77 11.96
N GLN A 193 -31.23 6.68 11.27
CA GLN A 193 -32.69 6.60 11.03
C GLN A 193 -33.08 5.35 10.24
N SER A 194 -32.20 4.85 9.36
CA SER A 194 -32.39 3.58 8.66
C SER A 194 -31.89 2.36 9.46
N GLY A 195 -31.68 2.50 10.79
CA GLY A 195 -31.29 1.40 11.67
C GLY A 195 -29.82 0.99 11.65
N ARG A 196 -28.94 1.71 10.92
CA ARG A 196 -27.51 1.38 10.94
C ARG A 196 -26.89 1.74 12.29
N LEU A 197 -26.13 0.80 12.84
CA LEU A 197 -25.37 0.96 14.08
C LEU A 197 -23.91 1.26 13.79
N PRO A 198 -23.16 1.81 14.77
CA PRO A 198 -21.70 1.83 14.71
C PRO A 198 -21.12 0.44 14.47
N VAL A 199 -20.12 0.35 13.60
CA VAL A 199 -19.43 -0.92 13.28
C VAL A 199 -17.93 -0.68 13.16
N PRO A 200 -17.07 -1.62 13.57
CA PRO A 200 -15.64 -1.48 13.36
C PRO A 200 -15.29 -1.54 11.87
N ALA A 201 -14.36 -0.70 11.43
CA ALA A 201 -13.68 -0.89 10.17
C ALA A 201 -12.56 -1.93 10.36
N THR A 202 -12.48 -2.92 9.47
CA THR A 202 -11.60 -4.08 9.67
C THR A 202 -10.63 -4.24 8.51
N LEU A 203 -9.37 -4.50 8.81
CA LEU A 203 -8.39 -4.89 7.80
C LEU A 203 -8.57 -6.39 7.47
N LEU A 204 -9.09 -6.70 6.28
CA LEU A 204 -9.32 -8.08 5.84
C LEU A 204 -8.11 -8.70 5.14
N ARG A 205 -7.27 -7.84 4.54
CA ARG A 205 -6.04 -8.25 3.85
C ARG A 205 -5.01 -7.14 3.94
N ALA A 206 -3.77 -7.52 4.21
CA ALA A 206 -2.58 -6.71 3.95
C ALA A 206 -1.44 -7.63 3.52
N ARG A 207 -0.86 -7.34 2.36
CA ARG A 207 0.34 -8.00 1.85
C ARG A 207 1.31 -6.97 1.26
N SER A 208 2.58 -7.33 1.20
CA SER A 208 3.60 -6.57 0.48
C SER A 208 3.50 -6.83 -1.04
N GLY A 209 4.28 -6.08 -1.80
CA GLY A 209 4.38 -6.19 -3.26
C GLY A 209 3.94 -4.93 -3.98
N LEU A 210 4.30 -4.87 -5.26
CA LEU A 210 3.89 -3.83 -6.20
C LEU A 210 3.03 -4.46 -7.29
N THR A 211 2.18 -3.63 -7.88
CA THR A 211 1.42 -3.91 -9.08
C THR A 211 1.93 -2.97 -10.16
N ALA A 212 2.30 -3.53 -11.32
CA ALA A 212 2.71 -2.71 -12.44
C ALA A 212 1.48 -2.04 -13.06
N LEU A 213 1.59 -0.76 -13.44
CA LEU A 213 0.48 -0.07 -14.10
C LEU A 213 0.07 -0.77 -15.41
N SER A 214 1.01 -1.44 -16.07
CA SER A 214 0.78 -2.26 -17.28
C SER A 214 -0.08 -3.51 -17.03
N GLU A 215 -0.16 -3.99 -15.78
CA GLU A 215 -1.02 -5.11 -15.38
C GLU A 215 -2.47 -4.67 -15.11
N MET A 216 -2.68 -3.37 -14.94
CA MET A 216 -4.00 -2.79 -14.70
C MET A 216 -4.62 -2.36 -16.03
N GLY A 217 -5.68 -3.07 -16.45
CA GLY A 217 -6.63 -2.62 -17.47
C GLY A 217 -6.04 -1.95 -18.71
N ARG A 218 -5.57 -2.73 -19.69
CA ARG A 218 -5.22 -2.19 -21.02
C ARG A 218 -6.47 -1.61 -21.69
N LEU A 219 -6.48 -0.29 -21.96
CA LEU A 219 -6.93 0.46 -23.16
C LEU A 219 -7.19 1.93 -22.73
N ALA A 220 -6.48 2.96 -23.19
CA ALA A 220 -5.94 3.20 -24.51
C ALA A 220 -4.43 3.49 -24.50
N VAL A 221 -3.72 2.90 -25.44
CA VAL A 221 -2.42 3.41 -25.89
C VAL A 221 -2.67 4.82 -26.43
N PRO A 222 -2.19 5.91 -25.81
CA PRO A 222 -2.16 7.17 -26.51
C PRO A 222 -1.17 6.98 -27.66
N LYS A 223 -1.45 7.62 -28.80
CA LYS A 223 -0.56 7.73 -29.98
C LYS A 223 0.87 8.25 -29.65
N SER A 224 1.22 8.47 -28.39
CA SER A 224 2.53 8.81 -27.86
C SER A 224 3.47 7.62 -27.64
N LEU A 225 3.02 6.36 -27.71
CA LEU A 225 3.89 5.20 -27.45
C LEU A 225 4.96 4.95 -28.52
N GLU A 226 4.81 5.50 -29.73
CA GLU A 226 5.89 5.51 -30.74
C GLU A 226 6.99 6.53 -30.43
N ILE A 227 6.73 7.49 -29.53
CA ILE A 227 7.69 8.52 -29.11
C ILE A 227 8.40 8.09 -27.81
N GLU A 228 7.73 7.42 -26.87
CA GLU A 228 8.30 7.04 -25.56
C GLU A 228 9.23 5.82 -25.57
N ILE A 229 9.10 4.89 -26.53
CA ILE A 229 10.08 3.79 -26.66
C ILE A 229 11.47 4.35 -27.04
N ARG A 230 11.52 5.50 -27.74
CA ARG A 230 12.78 6.24 -27.96
C ARG A 230 13.28 6.95 -26.70
N ALA A 231 12.40 7.46 -25.86
CA ALA A 231 12.76 8.23 -24.66
C ALA A 231 13.28 7.35 -23.51
N VAL A 232 12.80 6.11 -23.34
CA VAL A 232 13.40 5.16 -22.36
C VAL A 232 14.83 4.78 -22.76
N GLY A 233 15.10 4.67 -24.07
CA GLY A 233 16.46 4.49 -24.60
C GLY A 233 17.40 5.66 -24.30
N GLU A 234 16.86 6.89 -24.22
CA GLU A 234 17.63 8.09 -23.84
C GLU A 234 17.71 8.32 -22.32
N TRP A 235 16.68 7.97 -21.54
CA TRP A 235 16.63 8.10 -20.08
C TRP A 235 17.54 7.10 -19.36
N VAL A 236 17.69 5.91 -19.94
CA VAL A 236 18.67 4.89 -19.54
C VAL A 236 20.13 5.36 -19.73
N GLY A 237 20.36 6.37 -20.56
CA GLY A 237 21.70 6.94 -20.81
C GLY A 237 22.33 7.65 -19.60
N ARG A 238 21.59 7.85 -18.50
CA ARG A 238 22.11 8.38 -17.23
C ARG A 238 21.42 7.73 -16.03
N THR A 239 21.71 6.46 -15.78
CA THR A 239 21.38 5.85 -14.48
C THR A 239 22.49 6.18 -13.48
N ASP A 240 22.17 7.00 -12.47
CA ASP A 240 23.05 7.16 -11.32
C ASP A 240 22.90 5.96 -10.36
N ALA A 241 23.94 5.69 -9.57
CA ALA A 241 23.95 4.57 -8.62
C ALA A 241 22.89 4.71 -7.52
N LEU A 242 22.33 5.92 -7.33
CA LEU A 242 21.36 6.22 -6.30
C LEU A 242 20.00 5.61 -6.64
N PHE A 243 19.54 5.77 -7.89
CA PHE A 243 18.30 5.16 -8.36
C PHE A 243 18.31 3.64 -8.22
N LEU A 244 19.39 2.98 -8.65
CA LEU A 244 19.50 1.52 -8.58
C LEU A 244 19.62 1.00 -7.14
N ASN A 245 20.21 1.78 -6.23
CA ASN A 245 20.29 1.43 -4.81
C ASN A 245 18.92 1.53 -4.10
N GLU A 246 18.02 2.39 -4.58
CA GLU A 246 16.65 2.50 -4.08
C GLU A 246 15.70 1.49 -4.73
N ALA A 247 15.93 1.16 -6.02
CA ALA A 247 15.03 0.33 -6.82
C ALA A 247 15.33 -1.18 -6.74
N LEU A 248 16.49 -1.58 -6.23
CA LEU A 248 16.88 -2.98 -6.06
C LEU A 248 17.08 -3.32 -4.58
N PRO A 249 16.77 -4.56 -4.14
CA PRO A 249 17.18 -5.01 -2.83
C PRO A 249 18.71 -4.89 -2.68
N PRO A 250 19.23 -4.58 -1.48
CA PRO A 250 20.66 -4.37 -1.26
C PRO A 250 21.54 -5.50 -1.82
N TRP A 251 21.01 -6.73 -1.78
CA TRP A 251 21.70 -7.91 -2.28
C TRP A 251 21.75 -7.99 -3.82
N ALA A 252 20.68 -7.63 -4.52
CA ALA A 252 20.68 -7.56 -5.98
C ALA A 252 21.52 -6.37 -6.49
N PHE A 253 21.44 -5.23 -5.81
CA PHE A 253 22.26 -4.05 -6.13
C PHE A 253 23.76 -4.38 -6.05
N ARG A 254 24.20 -5.12 -5.01
CA ARG A 254 25.58 -5.59 -4.89
C ARG A 254 25.98 -6.51 -6.05
N MET A 255 25.12 -7.46 -6.41
CA MET A 255 25.38 -8.42 -7.49
C MET A 255 25.46 -7.79 -8.88
N LEU A 256 24.98 -6.57 -9.08
CA LEU A 256 25.19 -5.86 -10.35
C LEU A 256 26.67 -5.75 -10.71
N ARG A 257 27.53 -5.56 -9.71
CA ARG A 257 28.97 -5.27 -9.90
C ARG A 257 29.90 -6.33 -9.30
N ASP A 258 29.42 -7.12 -8.35
CA ASP A 258 30.22 -8.10 -7.62
C ASP A 258 29.75 -9.54 -7.92
N PRO A 259 30.49 -10.36 -8.70
CA PRO A 259 30.12 -11.73 -9.03
C PRO A 259 30.46 -12.72 -7.89
N ARG A 260 30.23 -12.32 -6.64
CA ARG A 260 30.47 -13.14 -5.44
C ARG A 260 29.18 -13.39 -4.67
N ASP A 261 29.09 -14.56 -4.06
CA ASP A 261 27.99 -15.02 -3.23
C ASP A 261 27.96 -14.36 -1.84
N SER A 262 27.04 -14.82 -0.98
CA SER A 262 26.89 -14.33 0.40
C SER A 262 28.08 -14.60 1.31
N ASN A 263 28.92 -15.56 0.96
CA ASN A 263 30.14 -15.90 1.69
C ASN A 263 31.38 -15.18 1.12
N GLY A 264 31.19 -14.33 0.10
CA GLY A 264 32.27 -13.64 -0.59
C GLY A 264 33.08 -14.55 -1.52
N GLN A 265 32.56 -15.72 -1.87
CA GLN A 265 33.16 -16.63 -2.84
C GLN A 265 32.63 -16.32 -4.24
N PRO A 266 33.42 -16.45 -5.32
CA PRO A 266 32.91 -16.31 -6.68
C PRO A 266 31.77 -17.31 -6.94
N PHE A 267 30.75 -16.89 -7.69
CA PHE A 267 29.75 -17.84 -8.19
C PHE A 267 30.41 -18.93 -9.03
N THR A 268 29.92 -20.16 -8.94
CA THR A 268 30.48 -21.32 -9.64
C THR A 268 30.33 -21.21 -11.16
N SER A 269 29.35 -20.42 -11.63
CA SER A 269 29.17 -20.09 -13.04
C SER A 269 28.54 -18.72 -13.26
N ARG A 270 28.75 -18.15 -14.46
CA ARG A 270 28.09 -16.89 -14.86
C ARG A 270 26.56 -17.03 -14.95
N SER A 271 26.05 -18.22 -15.28
CA SER A 271 24.62 -18.53 -15.25
C SER A 271 24.06 -18.58 -13.83
N GLU A 272 24.84 -19.05 -12.85
CA GLU A 272 24.45 -19.05 -11.45
C GLU A 272 24.39 -17.62 -10.89
N HIS A 273 25.34 -16.75 -11.26
CA HIS A 273 25.30 -15.33 -10.89
C HIS A 273 24.02 -14.65 -11.39
N VAL A 274 23.66 -14.86 -12.66
CA VAL A 274 22.39 -14.39 -13.23
C VAL A 274 21.19 -14.95 -12.46
N TRP A 275 21.20 -16.26 -12.19
CA TRP A 275 20.14 -16.94 -11.46
C TRP A 275 19.96 -16.35 -10.05
N ALA A 276 21.05 -16.13 -9.32
CA ALA A 276 21.06 -15.55 -7.99
C ALA A 276 20.55 -14.09 -7.98
N PHE A 277 20.96 -13.29 -8.97
CA PHE A 277 20.48 -11.92 -9.14
C PHE A 277 18.96 -11.90 -9.39
N VAL A 278 18.48 -12.66 -10.39
CA VAL A 278 17.05 -12.73 -10.72
C VAL A 278 16.24 -13.24 -9.53
N GLY A 279 16.74 -14.26 -8.83
CA GLY A 279 16.07 -14.79 -7.64
C GLY A 279 16.02 -13.81 -6.46
N ALA A 280 17.02 -12.94 -6.30
CA ALA A 280 16.97 -11.86 -5.32
C ALA A 280 15.93 -10.81 -5.71
N CYS A 281 15.91 -10.40 -6.98
CA CYS A 281 14.95 -9.46 -7.52
C CYS A 281 13.50 -9.95 -7.43
N VAL A 282 13.24 -11.18 -7.87
CA VAL A 282 11.90 -11.79 -7.87
C VAL A 282 11.37 -11.97 -6.45
N ARG A 283 12.19 -12.43 -5.50
CA ARG A 283 11.77 -12.59 -4.10
C ARG A 283 11.42 -11.27 -3.42
N ASP A 284 12.04 -10.17 -3.84
CA ASP A 284 11.79 -8.84 -3.29
C ASP A 284 10.78 -8.02 -4.13
N GLY A 285 10.19 -8.63 -5.17
CA GLY A 285 9.15 -8.00 -6.00
C GLY A 285 9.67 -6.90 -6.92
N VAL A 286 10.93 -6.95 -7.35
CA VAL A 286 11.48 -6.06 -8.38
C VAL A 286 10.79 -6.32 -9.71
N ILE A 287 10.38 -5.25 -10.40
CA ILE A 287 9.64 -5.36 -11.67
C ILE A 287 10.47 -6.05 -12.78
N PRO A 288 9.88 -6.94 -13.59
CA PRO A 288 10.58 -7.67 -14.65
C PRO A 288 11.35 -6.80 -15.63
N GLU A 289 10.86 -5.59 -15.94
CA GLU A 289 11.49 -4.64 -16.86
C GLU A 289 12.81 -4.09 -16.32
N LEU A 290 12.90 -3.86 -15.01
CA LEU A 290 14.14 -3.41 -14.37
C LEU A 290 15.16 -4.55 -14.28
N ILE A 291 14.70 -5.78 -13.98
CA ILE A 291 15.55 -6.98 -14.03
C ILE A 291 16.10 -7.16 -15.45
N ARG A 292 15.22 -7.02 -16.46
CA ARG A 292 15.55 -7.12 -17.88
C ARG A 292 16.57 -6.07 -18.29
N TRP A 293 16.37 -4.83 -17.89
CA TRP A 293 17.31 -3.76 -18.13
C TRP A 293 18.70 -4.06 -17.54
N CYS A 294 18.76 -4.51 -16.28
CA CYS A 294 20.04 -4.87 -15.64
C CYS A 294 20.76 -6.01 -16.38
N LEU A 295 20.02 -7.01 -16.88
CA LEU A 295 20.58 -8.18 -17.56
C LEU A 295 20.96 -7.93 -19.03
N LEU A 296 20.50 -6.83 -19.61
CA LEU A 296 20.83 -6.44 -20.99
C LEU A 296 21.80 -5.25 -21.06
N ASN A 297 22.17 -4.68 -19.91
CA ASN A 297 23.12 -3.59 -19.84
C ASN A 297 24.57 -4.14 -19.74
N PRO A 298 25.43 -3.90 -20.74
CA PRO A 298 26.81 -4.40 -20.75
C PRO A 298 27.69 -3.79 -19.65
N ASP A 299 27.29 -2.68 -19.01
CA ASP A 299 28.03 -2.05 -17.93
C ASP A 299 27.97 -2.84 -16.62
N PHE A 300 27.05 -3.81 -16.51
CA PHE A 300 26.95 -4.67 -15.33
C PHE A 300 27.54 -6.04 -15.60
N PRO A 301 28.55 -6.48 -14.83
CA PRO A 301 29.11 -7.83 -14.91
C PRO A 301 28.07 -8.97 -14.94
N VAL A 302 26.93 -8.81 -14.28
CA VAL A 302 25.85 -9.80 -14.26
C VAL A 302 25.24 -10.08 -15.65
N SER A 303 25.29 -9.13 -16.59
CA SER A 303 24.72 -9.29 -17.94
C SER A 303 25.56 -10.19 -18.85
N GLY A 304 26.82 -10.44 -18.51
CA GLY A 304 27.78 -11.10 -19.41
C GLY A 304 27.34 -12.47 -19.93
N HIS A 305 26.69 -13.30 -19.10
CA HIS A 305 26.16 -14.60 -19.58
C HIS A 305 24.96 -14.44 -20.53
N VAL A 306 24.11 -13.46 -20.25
CA VAL A 306 22.88 -13.19 -21.03
C VAL A 306 23.25 -12.64 -22.40
N LEU A 307 24.20 -11.71 -22.46
CA LEU A 307 24.66 -11.09 -23.71
C LEU A 307 25.40 -12.07 -24.63
N ASP A 308 26.01 -13.13 -24.07
CA ASP A 308 26.63 -14.21 -24.85
C ASP A 308 25.62 -15.16 -25.52
N GLN A 309 24.33 -15.07 -25.17
CA GLN A 309 23.31 -15.94 -25.76
C GLN A 309 22.97 -15.51 -27.19
N LYS A 310 22.58 -16.50 -28.02
CA LYS A 310 22.12 -16.25 -29.40
C LYS A 310 20.92 -15.30 -29.47
N ASP A 311 20.10 -15.29 -28.43
CA ASP A 311 18.93 -14.43 -28.26
C ASP A 311 18.87 -13.98 -26.78
N PRO A 312 19.59 -12.90 -26.43
CA PRO A 312 19.69 -12.40 -25.06
C PRO A 312 18.31 -12.07 -24.49
N GLU A 313 17.45 -11.48 -25.31
CA GLU A 313 16.12 -11.06 -24.91
C GLU A 313 15.24 -12.22 -24.49
N ARG A 314 15.22 -13.27 -25.31
CA ARG A 314 14.51 -14.51 -24.98
C ARG A 314 15.14 -15.22 -23.79
N CYS A 315 16.46 -15.14 -23.60
CA CYS A 315 17.13 -15.70 -22.43
C CYS A 315 16.62 -15.03 -21.14
N VAL A 316 16.57 -13.69 -21.10
CA VAL A 316 16.08 -12.96 -19.93
C VAL A 316 14.63 -13.31 -19.62
N THR A 317 13.75 -13.20 -20.60
CA THR A 317 12.32 -13.51 -20.42
C THR A 317 12.12 -14.92 -19.87
N ARG A 318 12.85 -15.91 -20.38
CA ARG A 318 12.77 -17.29 -19.87
C ARG A 318 13.31 -17.44 -18.46
N THR A 319 14.36 -16.70 -18.11
CA THR A 319 15.01 -16.79 -16.80
C THR A 319 14.11 -16.21 -15.71
N ILE A 320 13.52 -15.04 -15.95
CA ILE A 320 12.55 -14.40 -15.05
C ILE A 320 11.34 -15.32 -14.86
N ALA A 321 10.71 -15.77 -15.95
CA ALA A 321 9.53 -16.64 -15.87
C ALA A 321 9.80 -17.97 -15.12
N ARG A 322 10.99 -18.55 -15.29
CA ARG A 322 11.37 -19.78 -14.58
C ARG A 322 11.62 -19.52 -13.09
N MET A 323 12.15 -18.36 -12.72
CA MET A 323 12.36 -17.97 -11.33
C MET A 323 11.05 -17.65 -10.61
N GLU A 324 10.15 -16.92 -11.26
CA GLU A 324 8.79 -16.67 -10.78
C GLU A 324 8.03 -17.98 -10.56
N ALA A 325 8.19 -18.96 -11.46
CA ALA A 325 7.58 -20.28 -11.30
C ALA A 325 8.19 -21.11 -10.15
N GLN A 326 9.45 -20.89 -9.77
CA GLN A 326 10.13 -21.64 -8.70
C GLN A 326 9.99 -21.01 -7.31
N HIS A 327 9.84 -19.68 -7.24
CA HIS A 327 9.84 -18.92 -5.99
C HIS A 327 8.60 -18.02 -5.81
N GLY A 328 7.62 -18.15 -6.70
CA GLY A 328 6.34 -17.45 -6.62
C GLY A 328 5.50 -17.96 -5.45
N TYR A 329 5.27 -17.07 -4.48
CA TYR A 329 4.46 -17.19 -3.26
C TYR A 329 4.99 -18.15 -2.18
N GLN A 330 5.84 -17.59 -1.31
CA GLN A 330 5.80 -17.87 0.14
C GLN A 330 5.46 -16.60 0.90
#